data_AF-A0A396U370-F1
#
_entry.id   AF-A0A396U370-F1
#
_cell.length_a   1.000
_cell.length_b   1.000
_cell.length_c   1.000
_cell.angle_alpha   90.00
_cell.angle_beta   90.00
_cell.angle_gamma   90.00
#
_symmetry.space_group_name_H-M   'P 1'
#
loop_
_entity.id
_entity.type
_entity.pdbx_description
1 polymer ?
#
loop_
_entity_poly.entity_id
_entity_poly.type
_entity_poly.pdbx_seq_one_letter_code
_entity_poly.pdbx_strand_id
1 'polypeptide(L)'
;MHGRSLIAAILIVIGAIISLVMWQYGYFKAADVDRLGFIKQDKQQLVIQYGQKLFWINAQGEIAKQLDFTQHNFIAKGDYDFFNNGDLLFYHQAESRSFIDTIKAYFRITHHAQSANGSQQANANKNTTNNFTHSDTHNESNASNVGSVHHTGWYRCKLAAFSCQPFAVHLSQFPRAFHVVIKQTDNSVFISSTAEHKIIKLNQFGDLQASSSTTAFKFPNQLGFINNELWVADTNNHRLVQLSQATESFASEVSQFTATVSAQNKFPFLFTNDNSSVWVNIAGSQMSYGVIQQYDLKGKKGKKLTPKFVQDPMSVVLWQDMFWLADFDELLIEQFDSEGIHIGAFEPSLFKTINTSRNDVIARGEFVALLGKVAFFVVLLSGFVAAWFLEKKQTINAFTGRNAKFNKDSIEYSIANGKDEVDDEMAKRLLHLNKTKAPFWLTNRAVKYKVAVYIVLAVIALLPCFILLQTSSVNESDLSQLYWFYGVFIAGWSTFILCLLSVFLKIQKVALGVLGESIILKYEEHEISVLAKELNYSNEHLISPTLSIPIGNAKQRYFDKKELNQYVLAQLSEDNKLTPFQTFKALWQQRAPIFMFNFIMIGLILFVFLLIKFVI
;
A
#
# COMPACT_ATOMS: atom_id res chain seq x y z
N MET A 1 -22.39 -17.75 -24.16
CA MET A 1 -21.04 -18.32 -24.31
C MET A 1 -21.13 -19.83 -24.29
N HIS A 2 -20.49 -20.53 -25.21
CA HIS A 2 -20.32 -21.98 -25.11
C HIS A 2 -19.34 -22.30 -23.96
N GLY A 3 -19.43 -23.49 -23.35
CA GLY A 3 -18.62 -23.87 -22.19
C GLY A 3 -17.10 -23.66 -22.37
N ARG A 4 -16.62 -23.74 -23.62
CA ARG A 4 -15.21 -23.49 -23.97
C ARG A 4 -14.76 -22.04 -23.75
N SER A 5 -15.59 -21.04 -24.07
CA SER A 5 -15.24 -19.62 -23.86
C SER A 5 -15.16 -19.26 -22.37
N LEU A 6 -16.00 -19.88 -21.53
CA LEU A 6 -15.99 -19.64 -20.09
C LEU A 6 -14.72 -20.19 -19.44
N ILE A 7 -14.31 -21.41 -19.80
CA ILE A 7 -13.07 -22.02 -19.30
C ILE A 7 -11.85 -21.18 -19.69
N ALA A 8 -11.79 -20.72 -20.95
CA ALA A 8 -10.73 -19.84 -21.42
C ALA A 8 -10.66 -18.54 -20.60
N ALA A 9 -11.80 -17.89 -20.34
CA ALA A 9 -11.86 -16.67 -19.54
C ALA A 9 -11.34 -16.89 -18.10
N ILE A 10 -11.72 -18.00 -17.45
CA ILE A 10 -11.24 -18.34 -16.10
C ILE A 10 -9.72 -18.53 -16.10
N LEU A 11 -9.17 -19.27 -17.07
CA LEU A 11 -7.73 -19.49 -17.18
C LEU A 11 -6.95 -18.18 -17.40
N ILE A 12 -7.49 -17.27 -18.21
CA ILE A 12 -6.89 -15.95 -18.44
C ILE A 12 -6.83 -15.14 -17.14
N VAL A 13 -7.92 -15.11 -16.37
CA VAL A 13 -7.96 -14.35 -15.10
C VAL A 13 -6.99 -14.93 -14.09
N ILE A 14 -6.97 -16.26 -13.91
CA ILE A 14 -6.04 -16.93 -12.98
C ILE A 14 -4.59 -16.65 -13.41
N GLY A 15 -4.27 -16.81 -14.70
CA GLY A 15 -2.94 -16.54 -15.23
C GLY A 15 -2.50 -15.09 -15.02
N ALA A 16 -3.41 -14.12 -15.19
CA ALA A 16 -3.13 -12.71 -14.98
C ALA A 16 -2.84 -12.40 -13.50
N ILE A 17 -3.59 -12.98 -12.57
CA ILE A 17 -3.38 -12.81 -11.12
C ILE A 17 -2.02 -13.39 -10.71
N ILE A 18 -1.70 -14.63 -11.11
CA ILE A 18 -0.41 -15.27 -10.80
C ILE A 18 0.75 -14.42 -11.31
N SER A 19 0.64 -13.93 -12.55
CA SER A 19 1.65 -13.08 -13.18
C SER A 19 1.88 -11.77 -12.40
N LEU A 20 0.81 -11.16 -11.88
CA LEU A 20 0.90 -9.94 -11.07
C LEU A 20 1.50 -10.21 -9.68
N VAL A 21 1.19 -11.34 -9.06
CA VAL A 21 1.83 -11.76 -7.79
C VAL A 21 3.32 -12.00 -7.98
N MET A 22 3.73 -12.70 -9.05
CA MET A 22 5.14 -12.88 -9.38
C MET A 22 5.85 -11.54 -9.60
N TRP A 23 5.20 -10.62 -10.31
CA TRP A 23 5.73 -9.29 -10.56
C TRP A 23 6.01 -8.51 -9.26
N GLN A 24 5.04 -8.50 -8.34
CA GLN A 24 5.17 -7.83 -7.04
C GLN A 24 6.19 -8.52 -6.13
N TYR A 25 6.21 -9.86 -6.10
CA TYR A 25 7.18 -10.62 -5.32
C TYR A 25 8.62 -10.34 -5.76
N GLY A 26 8.87 -10.27 -7.07
CA GLY A 26 10.19 -9.93 -7.61
C GLY A 26 10.67 -8.55 -7.16
N TYR A 27 9.80 -7.53 -7.22
CA TYR A 27 10.12 -6.20 -6.71
C TYR A 27 10.33 -6.17 -5.20
N PHE A 28 9.50 -6.88 -4.43
CA PHE A 28 9.68 -7.00 -3.00
C PHE A 28 11.06 -7.59 -2.66
N LYS A 29 11.46 -8.67 -3.34
CA LYS A 29 12.78 -9.28 -3.14
C LYS A 29 13.95 -8.38 -3.53
N ALA A 30 13.80 -7.58 -4.59
CA ALA A 30 14.81 -6.59 -4.95
C ALA A 30 14.91 -5.44 -3.94
N ALA A 31 13.79 -5.06 -3.31
CA ALA A 31 13.75 -4.00 -2.30
C ALA A 31 14.21 -4.48 -0.90
N ASP A 32 13.98 -5.75 -0.57
CA ASP A 32 14.27 -6.40 0.72
C ASP A 32 15.73 -6.88 0.83
N VAL A 33 16.66 -6.05 0.35
CA VAL A 33 18.10 -6.27 0.53
C VAL A 33 18.64 -5.35 1.60
N ASP A 34 19.59 -5.84 2.38
CA ASP A 34 20.30 -5.03 3.37
C ASP A 34 21.06 -3.89 2.69
N ARG A 35 21.08 -2.74 3.36
CA ARG A 35 21.70 -1.49 2.90
C ARG A 35 22.69 -0.97 3.93
N LEU A 36 23.60 -0.08 3.50
CA LEU A 36 24.41 0.69 4.45
C LEU A 36 23.48 1.53 5.31
N GLY A 37 23.81 1.66 6.59
CA GLY A 37 23.10 2.48 7.56
C GLY A 37 23.97 3.64 8.03
N PHE A 38 23.92 3.91 9.34
CA PHE A 38 24.71 4.99 9.94
C PHE A 38 26.19 4.61 10.07
N ILE A 39 27.05 5.58 9.80
CA ILE A 39 28.47 5.55 10.14
C ILE A 39 28.67 6.36 11.43
N LYS A 40 29.37 5.77 12.39
CA LYS A 40 29.73 6.39 13.68
C LYS A 40 31.21 6.19 13.96
N GLN A 41 31.73 6.90 14.94
CA GLN A 41 33.09 6.70 15.43
C GLN A 41 33.05 6.05 16.82
N ASP A 42 33.84 5.00 17.01
CA ASP A 42 34.12 4.40 18.32
C ASP A 42 35.63 4.46 18.55
N LYS A 43 36.07 5.37 19.42
CA LYS A 43 37.48 5.67 19.66
C LYS A 43 38.21 6.05 18.37
N GLN A 44 39.13 5.21 17.89
CA GLN A 44 39.90 5.44 16.66
C GLN A 44 39.38 4.63 15.47
N GLN A 45 38.24 3.95 15.61
CA GLN A 45 37.66 3.09 14.58
C GLN A 45 36.39 3.72 14.00
N LEU A 46 36.18 3.46 12.71
CA LEU A 46 34.95 3.79 12.02
C LEU A 46 33.98 2.62 12.16
N VAL A 47 32.78 2.85 12.65
CA VAL A 47 31.75 1.81 12.78
C VAL A 47 30.71 2.02 11.69
N ILE A 48 30.49 0.99 10.88
CA ILE A 48 29.59 1.03 9.74
C ILE A 48 28.47 0.03 9.97
N GLN A 49 27.24 0.49 9.90
CA GLN A 49 26.08 -0.38 9.90
C GLN A 49 25.78 -0.89 8.50
N TYR A 50 25.49 -2.19 8.39
CA TYR A 50 24.93 -2.80 7.18
C TYR A 50 23.86 -3.80 7.60
N GLY A 51 22.59 -3.49 7.29
CA GLY A 51 21.45 -4.27 7.76
C GLY A 51 21.45 -4.42 9.29
N GLN A 52 21.57 -5.66 9.77
CA GLN A 52 21.62 -6.03 11.19
C GLN A 52 23.04 -6.24 11.73
N LYS A 53 24.06 -5.72 11.04
CA LYS A 53 25.47 -5.87 11.40
C LYS A 53 26.15 -4.54 11.61
N LEU A 54 27.10 -4.49 12.55
CA LEU A 54 28.05 -3.40 12.72
C LEU A 54 29.47 -3.90 12.42
N PHE A 55 30.21 -3.12 11.65
CA PHE A 55 31.61 -3.39 11.28
C PHE A 55 32.51 -2.27 11.80
N TRP A 56 33.48 -2.60 12.65
CA TRP A 56 34.52 -1.68 13.09
C TRP A 56 35.70 -1.78 12.14
N ILE A 57 36.05 -0.65 11.55
CA ILE A 57 37.11 -0.51 10.55
C ILE A 57 38.24 0.30 11.17
N ASN A 58 39.46 -0.22 11.10
CA ASN A 58 40.66 0.47 11.57
C ASN A 58 41.16 1.48 10.52
N ALA A 59 42.18 2.27 10.89
CA ALA A 59 42.80 3.27 10.01
C ALA A 59 43.31 2.70 8.66
N GLN A 60 43.65 1.42 8.62
CA GLN A 60 44.13 0.71 7.43
C GLN A 60 42.98 0.23 6.53
N GLY A 61 41.73 0.42 6.93
CA GLY A 61 40.56 -0.05 6.20
C GLY A 61 40.22 -1.52 6.45
N GLU A 62 40.85 -2.15 7.44
CA GLU A 62 40.61 -3.55 7.80
C GLU A 62 39.50 -3.67 8.84
N ILE A 63 38.74 -4.75 8.77
CA ILE A 63 37.68 -5.02 9.74
C ILE A 63 38.32 -5.59 11.01
N ALA A 64 38.36 -4.76 12.05
CA ALA A 64 38.89 -5.14 13.35
C ALA A 64 37.88 -5.95 14.18
N LYS A 65 36.58 -5.69 13.98
CA LYS A 65 35.50 -6.33 14.74
C LYS A 65 34.19 -6.31 13.95
N GLN A 66 33.36 -7.33 14.16
CA GLN A 66 31.99 -7.40 13.65
C GLN A 66 31.03 -7.74 14.79
N LEU A 67 29.83 -7.18 14.74
CA LEU A 67 28.69 -7.58 15.56
C LEU A 67 27.50 -7.87 14.64
N ASP A 68 26.79 -8.97 14.88
CA ASP A 68 25.53 -9.32 14.20
C ASP A 68 24.41 -9.40 15.26
N PHE A 69 23.47 -8.45 15.22
CA PHE A 69 22.39 -8.38 16.20
C PHE A 69 21.50 -9.64 16.17
N THR A 70 21.36 -10.29 15.01
CA THR A 70 20.50 -11.46 14.86
C THR A 70 21.01 -12.69 15.62
N GLN A 71 22.34 -12.80 15.80
CA GLN A 71 22.96 -13.86 16.61
C GLN A 71 22.60 -13.76 18.10
N HIS A 72 22.09 -12.61 18.52
CA HIS A 72 21.69 -12.31 19.89
C HIS A 72 20.19 -12.01 20.02
N ASN A 73 19.37 -12.46 19.04
CA ASN A 73 17.92 -12.22 19.01
C ASN A 73 17.52 -10.74 19.08
N PHE A 74 18.40 -9.84 18.62
CA PHE A 74 18.09 -8.44 18.44
C PHE A 74 17.84 -8.12 16.96
N ILE A 75 16.89 -7.24 16.75
CA ILE A 75 16.64 -6.56 15.47
C ILE A 75 16.87 -5.07 15.71
N ALA A 76 18.04 -4.58 15.35
CA ALA A 76 18.39 -3.17 15.44
C ALA A 76 17.66 -2.36 14.36
N LYS A 77 17.12 -1.21 14.77
CA LYS A 77 16.42 -0.27 13.90
C LYS A 77 16.91 1.14 14.17
N GLY A 78 17.02 1.95 13.12
CA GLY A 78 17.41 3.35 13.24
C GLY A 78 18.88 3.53 13.63
N ASP A 79 19.13 4.66 14.27
CA ASP A 79 20.48 5.13 14.62
C ASP A 79 21.02 4.45 15.90
N TYR A 80 22.32 4.54 16.10
CA TYR A 80 23.04 4.03 17.27
C TYR A 80 24.17 4.97 17.65
N ASP A 81 24.68 4.83 18.88
CA ASP A 81 25.86 5.58 19.31
C ASP A 81 26.59 4.88 20.47
N PHE A 82 27.76 5.41 20.82
CA PHE A 82 28.64 4.85 21.84
C PHE A 82 28.79 5.78 23.04
N PHE A 83 28.70 5.20 24.23
CA PHE A 83 29.11 5.85 25.47
C PHE A 83 30.64 5.95 25.53
N ASN A 84 31.16 6.85 26.36
CA ASN A 84 32.62 7.05 26.47
C ASN A 84 33.38 5.82 26.99
N ASN A 85 32.68 4.87 27.62
CA ASN A 85 33.22 3.60 28.07
C ASN A 85 33.19 2.49 27.00
N GLY A 86 32.69 2.80 25.79
CA GLY A 86 32.55 1.86 24.68
C GLY A 86 31.29 1.00 24.73
N ASP A 87 30.33 1.28 25.63
CA ASP A 87 29.02 0.62 25.58
C ASP A 87 28.25 1.13 24.35
N LEU A 88 27.53 0.22 23.69
CA LEU A 88 26.67 0.51 22.54
C LEU A 88 25.26 0.84 23.00
N LEU A 89 24.67 1.92 22.51
CA LEU A 89 23.25 2.21 22.61
C LEU A 89 22.58 2.02 21.26
N PHE A 90 21.51 1.22 21.20
CA PHE A 90 20.69 1.06 19.99
C PHE A 90 19.23 0.82 20.35
N TYR A 91 18.35 0.93 19.35
CA TYR A 91 16.93 0.60 19.49
C TYR A 91 16.62 -0.77 18.87
N HIS A 92 15.98 -1.62 19.65
CA HIS A 92 15.49 -2.92 19.24
C HIS A 92 14.00 -2.88 18.91
N GLN A 93 13.61 -3.50 17.80
CA GLN A 93 12.22 -3.80 17.48
C GLN A 93 11.96 -5.30 17.55
N ALA A 94 11.17 -5.78 18.51
CA ALA A 94 10.92 -7.20 18.74
C ALA A 94 10.23 -7.91 17.56
N GLU A 95 9.37 -7.17 16.84
CA GLU A 95 8.62 -7.70 15.71
C GLU A 95 9.11 -7.09 14.39
N SER A 96 9.36 -7.94 13.39
CA SER A 96 9.51 -7.48 12.02
C SER A 96 8.19 -6.85 11.58
N ARG A 97 8.25 -5.64 11.00
CA ARG A 97 7.08 -4.97 10.42
C ARG A 97 6.31 -5.95 9.54
N SER A 98 5.02 -6.08 9.77
CA SER A 98 4.20 -6.91 8.90
C SER A 98 4.16 -6.30 7.49
N PHE A 99 3.77 -7.11 6.50
CA PHE A 99 3.52 -6.59 5.15
C PHE A 99 2.53 -5.41 5.19
N ILE A 100 1.55 -5.44 6.10
CA ILE A 100 0.60 -4.34 6.31
C ILE A 100 1.28 -3.10 6.87
N ASP A 101 2.19 -3.23 7.83
CA ASP A 101 2.97 -2.08 8.30
C ASP A 101 3.81 -1.46 7.19
N THR A 102 4.32 -2.29 6.28
CA THR A 102 5.04 -1.84 5.09
C THR A 102 4.11 -1.08 4.14
N ILE A 103 2.89 -1.58 3.91
CA ILE A 103 1.85 -0.88 3.14
C ILE A 103 1.45 0.44 3.82
N LYS A 104 1.18 0.42 5.13
CA LYS A 104 0.82 1.62 5.92
C LYS A 104 1.93 2.67 5.83
N ALA A 105 3.19 2.24 5.94
CA ALA A 105 4.35 3.10 5.77
C ALA A 105 4.46 3.65 4.35
N TYR A 106 4.27 2.80 3.33
CA TYR A 106 4.31 3.19 1.91
C TYR A 106 3.25 4.24 1.56
N PHE A 107 2.00 4.01 1.96
CA PHE A 107 0.91 4.98 1.75
C PHE A 107 0.97 6.17 2.72
N ARG A 108 2.00 6.25 3.58
CA ARG A 108 2.15 7.26 4.64
C ARG A 108 0.87 7.45 5.45
N ILE A 109 0.14 6.35 5.70
CA ILE A 109 -1.06 6.34 6.53
C ILE A 109 -0.58 6.53 7.98
N THR A 110 -0.37 7.79 8.35
CA THR A 110 -0.02 8.20 9.70
C THR A 110 -1.21 7.95 10.60
N HIS A 111 -1.10 7.01 11.55
CA HIS A 111 -1.71 7.28 12.83
C HIS A 111 -1.12 8.60 13.31
N HIS A 112 -1.94 9.66 13.40
CA HIS A 112 -1.67 10.66 14.40
C HIS A 112 -1.54 9.87 15.69
N ALA A 113 -0.33 9.85 16.27
CA ALA A 113 -0.11 9.22 17.55
C ALA A 113 -1.09 9.86 18.54
N GLN A 114 -2.24 9.22 18.74
CA GLN A 114 -3.08 9.51 19.89
C GLN A 114 -2.16 9.24 21.08
N SER A 115 -1.80 10.30 21.80
CA SER A 115 -0.94 10.23 22.97
C SER A 115 -1.35 9.01 23.81
N ALA A 116 -0.41 8.09 24.03
CA ALA A 116 -0.59 6.86 24.78
C ALA A 116 -0.80 7.10 26.30
N ASN A 117 -1.61 8.09 26.66
CA ASN A 117 -1.94 8.47 28.03
C ASN A 117 -3.10 7.64 28.63
N GLY A 118 -3.64 6.64 27.92
CA GLY A 118 -4.90 5.99 28.32
C GLY A 118 -4.81 4.63 29.01
N SER A 119 -3.84 3.77 28.68
CA SER A 119 -4.02 2.33 28.93
C SER A 119 -2.84 1.58 29.57
N GLN A 120 -1.66 2.18 29.74
CA GLN A 120 -0.54 1.52 30.44
C GLN A 120 -0.36 1.92 31.91
N GLN A 121 -1.06 2.95 32.40
CA GLN A 121 -0.98 3.36 33.81
C GLN A 121 -1.96 2.64 34.76
N ALA A 122 -2.90 1.84 34.25
CA ALA A 122 -3.92 1.19 35.07
C ALA A 122 -3.49 -0.16 35.69
N ASN A 123 -2.38 -0.77 35.24
CA ASN A 123 -1.95 -2.10 35.72
C ASN A 123 -0.58 -2.12 36.44
N ALA A 124 0.08 -0.97 36.65
CA ALA A 124 1.35 -0.90 37.38
C ALA A 124 1.19 -0.50 38.88
N ASN A 125 -0.04 -0.25 39.36
CA ASN A 125 -0.27 0.35 40.68
C ASN A 125 -1.18 -0.47 41.62
N LYS A 126 -1.05 -1.80 41.62
CA LYS A 126 -1.53 -2.63 42.73
C LYS A 126 -0.49 -3.69 43.10
N ASN A 127 0.05 -3.52 44.31
CA ASN A 127 0.83 -4.46 45.11
C ASN A 127 2.31 -4.70 44.75
N THR A 128 3.18 -3.78 45.17
CA THR A 128 4.50 -4.16 45.71
C THR A 128 5.00 -3.16 46.75
N THR A 129 4.46 -3.20 47.96
CA THR A 129 5.22 -2.87 49.16
C THR A 129 5.90 -4.16 49.60
N ASN A 130 7.14 -4.38 49.17
CA ASN A 130 8.02 -5.36 49.80
C ASN A 130 9.42 -4.77 49.91
N ASN A 131 9.88 -4.76 51.16
CA ASN A 131 11.21 -4.36 51.59
C ASN A 131 12.29 -5.12 50.80
N PHE A 132 13.18 -4.37 50.16
CA PHE A 132 14.41 -4.89 49.59
C PHE A 132 15.45 -5.01 50.71
N THR A 133 15.44 -6.15 51.41
CA THR A 133 16.59 -6.62 52.18
C THR A 133 17.42 -7.56 51.30
N HIS A 134 18.65 -7.15 51.04
CA HIS A 134 19.74 -7.97 50.52
C HIS A 134 19.85 -9.28 51.33
N SER A 135 19.67 -10.43 50.69
CA SER A 135 20.30 -11.68 51.12
C SER A 135 20.40 -12.62 49.93
N ASP A 136 21.63 -12.97 49.60
CA ASP A 136 22.00 -14.03 48.69
C ASP A 136 21.38 -15.36 49.12
N THR A 137 20.92 -16.15 48.16
CA THR A 137 21.14 -17.60 48.14
C THR A 137 20.84 -18.15 46.75
N HIS A 138 21.86 -18.78 46.19
CA HIS A 138 21.84 -19.55 44.96
C HIS A 138 20.73 -20.61 44.98
N ASN A 139 19.91 -20.63 43.94
CA ASN A 139 19.23 -21.84 43.51
C ASN A 139 19.30 -21.92 41.98
N GLU A 140 20.37 -22.58 41.51
CA GLU A 140 20.51 -23.09 40.15
C GLU A 140 19.41 -24.12 39.90
N SER A 141 18.33 -23.71 39.26
CA SER A 141 17.40 -24.64 38.61
C SER A 141 17.57 -24.49 37.11
N ASN A 142 17.99 -25.59 36.49
CA ASN A 142 18.13 -25.80 35.05
C ASN A 142 16.79 -25.63 34.35
N ALA A 143 16.37 -24.38 34.14
CA ALA A 143 15.34 -24.03 33.19
C ALA A 143 15.98 -23.99 31.80
N SER A 144 15.69 -25.03 31.04
CA SER A 144 15.84 -25.10 29.58
C SER A 144 15.74 -23.74 28.91
N ASN A 145 16.77 -23.40 28.11
CA ASN A 145 16.93 -22.22 27.25
C ASN A 145 15.72 -21.97 26.32
N VAL A 146 14.60 -21.53 26.89
CA VAL A 146 13.57 -20.82 26.14
C VAL A 146 14.17 -19.44 25.90
N GLY A 147 14.67 -19.20 24.69
CA GLY A 147 15.35 -17.96 24.31
C GLY A 147 14.57 -16.74 24.80
N SER A 148 15.18 -15.96 25.68
CA SER A 148 14.55 -14.76 26.23
C SER A 148 14.19 -13.81 25.09
N VAL A 149 12.90 -13.66 24.81
CA VAL A 149 12.42 -12.71 23.82
C VAL A 149 12.65 -11.29 24.36
N HIS A 150 13.49 -10.52 23.68
CA HIS A 150 13.73 -9.12 24.03
C HIS A 150 12.51 -8.26 23.65
N HIS A 151 12.10 -7.36 24.52
CA HIS A 151 11.01 -6.42 24.24
C HIS A 151 11.49 -5.25 23.38
N THR A 152 10.62 -4.71 22.52
CA THR A 152 10.89 -3.49 21.76
C THR A 152 11.29 -2.34 22.68
N GLY A 153 12.40 -1.65 22.39
CA GLY A 153 12.90 -0.55 23.22
C GLY A 153 14.37 -0.26 23.00
N TRP A 154 14.92 0.68 23.77
CA TRP A 154 16.34 0.98 23.76
C TRP A 154 17.13 -0.01 24.61
N TYR A 155 18.33 -0.36 24.17
CA TYR A 155 19.24 -1.25 24.88
C TYR A 155 20.63 -0.65 24.94
N ARG A 156 21.24 -0.70 26.12
CA ARG A 156 22.66 -0.40 26.34
C ARG A 156 23.40 -1.72 26.51
N CYS A 157 24.45 -1.93 25.73
CA CYS A 157 25.17 -3.19 25.67
C CYS A 157 26.67 -3.03 25.92
N LYS A 158 27.18 -3.84 26.85
CA LYS A 158 28.62 -3.99 27.08
C LYS A 158 29.19 -4.87 25.97
N LEU A 159 29.91 -4.24 25.05
CA LEU A 159 30.35 -4.88 23.80
C LEU A 159 31.31 -6.07 23.97
N ALA A 160 32.09 -6.13 25.05
CA ALA A 160 33.05 -7.22 25.27
C ALA A 160 32.38 -8.55 25.60
N ALA A 161 31.28 -8.51 26.36
CA ALA A 161 30.50 -9.69 26.76
C ALA A 161 29.17 -9.82 25.99
N PHE A 162 28.86 -8.83 25.14
CA PHE A 162 27.55 -8.59 24.56
C PHE A 162 26.38 -8.74 25.55
N SER A 163 26.56 -8.15 26.75
CA SER A 163 25.53 -8.13 27.78
C SER A 163 24.69 -6.86 27.64
N CYS A 164 23.43 -7.02 27.28
CA CYS A 164 22.49 -5.93 27.01
C CYS A 164 21.49 -5.73 28.16
N GLN A 165 21.22 -4.48 28.51
CA GLN A 165 20.19 -4.10 29.48
C GLN A 165 19.22 -3.09 28.84
N PRO A 166 17.91 -3.18 29.13
CA PRO A 166 16.96 -2.15 28.71
C PRO A 166 17.40 -0.76 29.18
N PHE A 167 17.23 0.22 28.31
CA PHE A 167 17.57 1.62 28.54
C PHE A 167 16.33 2.46 28.27
N ALA A 168 16.14 3.56 29.01
CA ALA A 168 15.03 4.51 28.79
C ALA A 168 13.63 3.84 28.65
N VAL A 169 13.33 2.88 29.51
CA VAL A 169 12.12 2.01 29.43
C VAL A 169 10.78 2.76 29.53
N HIS A 170 10.79 4.02 29.96
CA HIS A 170 9.61 4.89 30.06
C HIS A 170 9.33 5.67 28.78
N LEU A 171 10.22 5.63 27.78
CA LEU A 171 9.95 6.27 26.50
C LEU A 171 8.93 5.47 25.70
N SER A 172 8.09 6.19 24.95
CA SER A 172 7.24 5.57 23.94
C SER A 172 8.10 4.82 22.91
N GLN A 173 7.50 3.79 22.32
CA GLN A 173 8.11 3.12 21.18
C GLN A 173 8.37 4.14 20.06
N PHE A 174 9.47 3.97 19.34
CA PHE A 174 9.85 4.78 18.20
C PHE A 174 9.44 4.05 16.92
N PRO A 175 8.25 4.32 16.35
CA PRO A 175 7.76 3.59 15.19
C PRO A 175 8.51 3.94 13.89
N ARG A 176 9.32 5.00 13.89
CA ARG A 176 9.89 5.66 12.69
C ARG A 176 11.32 6.13 12.93
N ALA A 177 11.91 6.76 11.90
CA ALA A 177 13.26 7.33 11.94
C ALA A 177 13.47 8.22 13.18
N PHE A 178 14.64 8.05 13.78
CA PHE A 178 15.16 8.85 14.88
C PHE A 178 16.68 8.91 14.74
N HIS A 179 17.30 9.90 15.36
CA HIS A 179 18.76 9.96 15.50
C HIS A 179 19.15 10.04 16.97
N VAL A 180 20.32 9.49 17.31
CA VAL A 180 20.85 9.49 18.67
C VAL A 180 22.28 9.99 18.67
N VAL A 181 22.58 10.88 19.62
CA VAL A 181 23.95 11.32 19.92
C VAL A 181 24.20 11.28 21.42
N ILE A 182 25.39 10.83 21.81
CA ILE A 182 25.84 10.74 23.19
C ILE A 182 26.97 11.73 23.43
N LYS A 183 26.79 12.60 24.42
CA LYS A 183 27.82 13.56 24.81
C LYS A 183 28.92 12.85 25.59
N GLN A 184 30.12 12.83 25.02
CA GLN A 184 31.23 12.02 25.56
C GLN A 184 31.73 12.47 26.95
N THR A 185 31.50 13.73 27.33
CA THR A 185 31.98 14.28 28.61
C THR A 185 31.20 13.77 29.81
N ASP A 186 29.88 13.58 29.67
CA ASP A 186 28.99 13.24 30.78
C ASP A 186 28.01 12.10 30.47
N ASN A 187 28.13 11.49 29.28
CA ASN A 187 27.27 10.41 28.79
C ASN A 187 25.78 10.78 28.72
N SER A 188 25.43 12.07 28.66
CA SER A 188 24.06 12.49 28.37
C SER A 188 23.65 12.05 26.96
N VAL A 189 22.43 11.53 26.83
CA VAL A 189 21.90 11.01 25.57
C VAL A 189 20.87 11.97 25.01
N PHE A 190 21.00 12.29 23.72
CA PHE A 190 20.06 13.14 23.00
C PHE A 190 19.45 12.37 21.85
N ILE A 191 18.13 12.39 21.75
CA ILE A 191 17.38 11.68 20.71
C ILE A 191 16.51 12.68 19.96
N SER A 192 16.59 12.69 18.63
CA SER A 192 15.58 13.38 17.80
C SER A 192 14.54 12.38 17.32
N SER A 193 13.28 12.64 17.66
CA SER A 193 12.14 11.86 17.19
C SER A 193 11.54 12.57 15.98
N THR A 194 11.92 12.14 14.77
CA THR A 194 11.48 12.77 13.52
C THR A 194 9.96 12.78 13.40
N ALA A 195 9.31 11.69 13.81
CA ALA A 195 7.86 11.52 13.73
C ALA A 195 7.07 12.34 14.75
N GLU A 196 7.63 12.54 15.95
CA GLU A 196 6.97 13.28 17.01
C GLU A 196 7.39 14.76 17.04
N HIS A 197 8.23 15.19 16.11
CA HIS A 197 8.68 16.58 15.98
C HIS A 197 9.33 17.13 17.26
N LYS A 198 10.03 16.28 18.03
CA LYS A 198 10.61 16.63 19.32
C LYS A 198 12.02 16.10 19.48
N ILE A 199 12.75 16.71 20.41
CA ILE A 199 14.08 16.31 20.85
C ILE A 199 14.00 15.95 22.32
N ILE A 200 14.68 14.90 22.73
CA ILE A 200 14.65 14.33 24.08
C ILE A 200 16.07 14.35 24.64
N LYS A 201 16.21 14.71 25.92
CA LYS A 201 17.45 14.60 26.70
C LYS A 201 17.27 13.58 27.81
N LEU A 202 18.18 12.61 27.87
CA LEU A 202 18.27 11.61 28.92
C LEU A 202 19.63 11.73 29.62
N ASN A 203 19.70 11.26 30.86
CA ASN A 203 20.99 11.04 31.52
C ASN A 203 21.64 9.72 31.02
N GLN A 204 22.83 9.41 31.55
CA GLN A 204 23.58 8.19 31.21
C GLN A 204 22.91 6.86 31.63
N PHE A 205 21.89 6.91 32.49
CA PHE A 205 21.11 5.75 32.94
C PHE A 205 19.79 5.61 32.16
N GLY A 206 19.48 6.59 31.31
CA GLY A 206 18.31 6.61 30.46
C GLY A 206 17.12 7.35 31.06
N ASP A 207 17.26 8.02 32.21
CA ASP A 207 16.18 8.81 32.81
C ASP A 207 15.91 10.08 32.01
N LEU A 208 14.65 10.34 31.69
CA LEU A 208 14.21 11.58 31.04
C LEU A 208 14.54 12.80 31.90
N GLN A 209 15.35 13.69 31.35
CA GLN A 209 15.71 14.97 31.97
C GLN A 209 14.88 16.11 31.41
N ALA A 210 14.71 16.16 30.08
CA ALA A 210 13.93 17.19 29.40
C ALA A 210 13.46 16.73 28.02
N SER A 211 12.43 17.39 27.50
CA SER A 211 11.94 17.23 26.12
C SER A 211 11.56 18.58 25.55
N SER A 212 11.81 18.79 24.26
CA SER A 212 11.31 19.97 23.55
C SER A 212 9.79 19.90 23.35
N SER A 213 9.19 21.04 23.02
CA SER A 213 7.82 21.08 22.46
C SER A 213 7.78 20.37 21.10
N THR A 214 6.64 19.76 20.78
CA THR A 214 6.34 19.12 19.47
C THR A 214 6.08 20.13 18.34
N THR A 215 6.00 21.42 18.67
CA THR A 215 5.84 22.51 17.70
C THR A 215 7.13 23.24 17.38
N ALA A 216 8.18 23.04 18.18
CA ALA A 216 9.46 23.75 18.04
C ALA A 216 10.21 23.37 16.76
N PHE A 217 10.13 22.09 16.36
CA PHE A 217 10.86 21.56 15.21
C PHE A 217 9.91 20.91 14.20
N LYS A 218 10.34 20.80 12.94
CA LYS A 218 9.61 20.10 11.88
C LYS A 218 10.54 19.12 11.18
N PHE A 219 10.42 17.85 11.58
CA PHE A 219 11.27 16.74 11.14
C PHE A 219 12.74 16.99 11.53
N PRO A 220 13.07 17.00 12.84
CA PRO A 220 14.45 17.16 13.31
C PRO A 220 15.29 15.92 12.92
N ASN A 221 15.83 15.93 11.70
CA ASN A 221 16.35 14.72 11.07
C ASN A 221 17.71 14.31 11.59
N GLN A 222 18.61 15.20 11.99
CA GLN A 222 19.89 14.79 12.59
C GLN A 222 20.24 15.66 13.79
N LEU A 223 20.85 15.03 14.80
CA LEU A 223 21.57 15.68 15.89
C LEU A 223 23.08 15.50 15.70
N GLY A 224 23.86 16.46 16.21
CA GLY A 224 25.31 16.39 16.17
C GLY A 224 25.93 17.40 17.13
N PHE A 225 27.15 17.11 17.58
CA PHE A 225 27.93 18.06 18.37
C PHE A 225 28.93 18.81 17.49
N ILE A 226 28.94 20.14 17.63
CA ILE A 226 29.92 21.03 17.01
C ILE A 226 30.53 21.87 18.13
N ASN A 227 31.83 21.76 18.37
CA ASN A 227 32.51 22.45 19.49
C ASN A 227 31.82 22.22 20.85
N ASN A 228 31.38 20.98 21.12
CA ASN A 228 30.64 20.57 22.32
C ASN A 228 29.24 21.20 22.49
N GLU A 229 28.75 21.89 21.45
CA GLU A 229 27.39 22.43 21.38
C GLU A 229 26.48 21.50 20.60
N LEU A 230 25.22 21.37 21.05
CA LEU A 230 24.24 20.50 20.40
C LEU A 230 23.59 21.23 19.22
N TRP A 231 23.60 20.63 18.04
CA TRP A 231 22.96 21.16 16.84
C TRP A 231 21.93 20.19 16.28
N VAL A 232 20.92 20.73 15.60
CA VAL A 232 19.88 19.97 14.91
C VAL A 232 19.67 20.44 13.47
N ALA A 233 19.48 19.50 12.55
CA ALA A 233 18.94 19.75 11.22
C ALA A 233 17.41 19.77 11.26
N ASP A 234 16.83 20.98 11.29
CA ASP A 234 15.38 21.20 11.35
C ASP A 234 14.82 21.29 9.92
N THR A 235 14.62 20.12 9.32
CA THR A 235 14.52 19.93 7.86
C THR A 235 13.44 20.76 7.19
N ASN A 236 12.21 20.75 7.71
CA ASN A 236 11.11 21.48 7.08
C ASN A 236 11.07 22.96 7.44
N ASN A 237 11.84 23.39 8.44
CA ASN A 237 12.11 24.80 8.69
C ASN A 237 13.37 25.29 7.95
N HIS A 238 14.02 24.42 7.16
CA HIS A 238 15.11 24.76 6.24
C HIS A 238 16.35 25.38 6.92
N ARG A 239 16.66 24.94 8.14
CA ARG A 239 17.67 25.57 8.99
C ARG A 239 18.50 24.55 9.77
N LEU A 240 19.70 24.98 10.18
CA LEU A 240 20.49 24.33 11.22
C LEU A 240 20.40 25.19 12.48
N VAL A 241 20.16 24.57 13.63
CA VAL A 241 19.90 25.27 14.91
C VAL A 241 20.81 24.75 16.00
N GLN A 242 21.51 25.65 16.68
CA GLN A 242 22.21 25.37 17.93
C GLN A 242 21.20 25.41 19.08
N LEU A 243 21.27 24.40 19.95
CA LEU A 243 20.32 24.17 21.01
C LEU A 243 20.97 24.31 22.38
N SER A 244 20.25 24.92 23.32
CA SER A 244 20.62 24.84 24.74
C SER A 244 20.53 23.40 25.23
N GLN A 245 21.58 22.97 25.93
CA GLN A 245 21.67 21.65 26.56
C GLN A 245 21.22 21.66 28.02
N ALA A 246 21.08 22.84 28.65
CA ALA A 246 20.69 22.96 30.05
C ALA A 246 19.26 22.47 30.23
N THR A 247 18.97 21.73 31.31
CA THR A 247 17.67 21.08 31.51
C THR A 247 16.51 22.10 31.55
N GLU A 248 16.72 23.25 32.18
CA GLU A 248 15.69 24.30 32.33
C GLU A 248 15.35 25.03 31.03
N SER A 249 16.32 25.16 30.12
CA SER A 249 16.16 25.83 28.82
C SER A 249 16.34 24.85 27.66
N PHE A 250 16.12 23.56 27.89
CA PHE A 250 16.48 22.52 26.94
C PHE A 250 15.80 22.75 25.58
N ALA A 251 16.61 22.64 24.52
CA ALA A 251 16.20 22.86 23.13
C ALA A 251 15.70 24.28 22.80
N SER A 252 15.95 25.27 23.66
CA SER A 252 15.83 26.67 23.26
C SER A 252 16.89 27.01 22.21
N GLU A 253 16.52 27.80 21.20
CA GLU A 253 17.43 28.22 20.13
C GLU A 253 18.50 29.17 20.69
N VAL A 254 19.78 28.82 20.53
CA VAL A 254 20.92 29.67 20.91
C VAL A 254 21.40 30.48 19.70
N SER A 255 21.54 29.80 18.57
CA SER A 255 21.86 30.40 17.28
C SER A 255 21.28 29.54 16.15
N GLN A 256 21.16 30.10 14.96
CA GLN A 256 20.68 29.35 13.78
C GLN A 256 21.16 30.00 12.49
N PHE A 257 21.10 29.24 11.41
CA PHE A 257 21.18 29.78 10.06
C PHE A 257 20.35 28.97 9.06
N THR A 258 19.94 29.62 7.98
CA THR A 258 19.23 28.98 6.87
C THR A 258 20.17 28.09 6.07
N ALA A 259 19.84 26.80 5.96
CA ALA A 259 20.62 25.80 5.25
C ALA A 259 19.93 25.42 3.93
N THR A 260 20.01 26.33 2.95
CA THR A 260 19.47 26.13 1.60
C THR A 260 20.54 26.38 0.53
N VAL A 261 20.53 25.60 -0.55
CA VAL A 261 21.45 25.79 -1.69
C VAL A 261 20.73 26.49 -2.84
N SER A 262 19.52 26.05 -3.17
CA SER A 262 18.68 26.53 -4.28
C SER A 262 17.20 26.43 -3.90
N ALA A 263 16.30 26.80 -4.82
CA ALA A 263 14.85 26.60 -4.62
C ALA A 263 14.48 25.11 -4.54
N GLN A 264 15.24 24.27 -5.24
CA GLN A 264 15.08 22.82 -5.27
C GLN A 264 15.68 22.18 -4.01
N ASN A 265 16.89 22.58 -3.61
CA ASN A 265 17.63 22.02 -2.48
C ASN A 265 17.50 22.93 -1.25
N LYS A 266 16.53 22.62 -0.39
CA LYS A 266 16.22 23.40 0.81
C LYS A 266 15.94 22.58 2.08
N PHE A 267 16.05 21.26 2.01
CA PHE A 267 15.73 20.36 3.11
C PHE A 267 17.02 19.82 3.74
N PRO A 268 17.63 20.52 4.72
CA PRO A 268 18.82 20.01 5.40
C PRO A 268 18.43 18.78 6.22
N PHE A 269 19.16 17.69 6.08
CA PHE A 269 18.80 16.45 6.78
C PHE A 269 19.98 15.69 7.34
N LEU A 270 21.19 15.94 6.84
CA LEU A 270 22.42 15.47 7.46
C LEU A 270 23.46 16.58 7.57
N PHE A 271 24.35 16.48 8.55
CA PHE A 271 25.52 17.32 8.67
C PHE A 271 26.68 16.65 9.44
N THR A 272 27.89 17.12 9.17
CA THR A 272 29.12 16.86 9.93
C THR A 272 29.93 18.15 10.04
N ASN A 273 31.02 18.18 10.82
CA ASN A 273 31.81 19.39 11.03
C ASN A 273 33.32 19.11 11.09
N ASP A 274 34.12 20.13 10.79
CA ASP A 274 35.59 20.15 10.86
C ASP A 274 36.11 21.20 11.88
N ASN A 275 35.42 21.33 13.02
CA ASN A 275 35.60 22.34 14.09
C ASN A 275 35.32 23.80 13.69
N SER A 276 35.66 24.20 12.47
CA SER A 276 35.53 25.58 11.98
C SER A 276 34.28 25.81 11.13
N SER A 277 33.81 24.76 10.48
CA SER A 277 32.70 24.80 9.53
C SER A 277 31.83 23.55 9.67
N VAL A 278 30.64 23.62 9.10
CA VAL A 278 29.68 22.52 9.05
C VAL A 278 29.34 22.22 7.61
N TRP A 279 29.39 20.94 7.26
CA TRP A 279 29.02 20.42 5.95
C TRP A 279 27.63 19.84 6.05
N VAL A 280 26.68 20.42 5.33
CA VAL A 280 25.25 20.06 5.42
C VAL A 280 24.81 19.45 4.11
N ASN A 281 24.23 18.25 4.15
CA ASN A 281 23.53 17.65 3.02
C ASN A 281 22.11 18.21 2.94
N ILE A 282 21.81 18.88 1.83
CA ILE A 282 20.56 19.60 1.60
C ILE A 282 19.83 18.97 0.42
N ALA A 283 18.77 18.23 0.71
CA ALA A 283 17.98 17.50 -0.29
C ALA A 283 16.92 18.34 -0.99
N GLY A 284 16.40 17.76 -2.07
CA GLY A 284 15.17 18.14 -2.76
C GLY A 284 13.89 17.78 -1.99
N SER A 285 12.72 18.09 -2.59
CA SER A 285 11.40 17.88 -1.98
C SER A 285 11.02 16.42 -1.74
N GLN A 286 11.72 15.47 -2.37
CA GLN A 286 11.56 14.04 -2.15
C GLN A 286 12.67 13.44 -1.29
N MET A 287 13.44 14.27 -0.59
CA MET A 287 14.64 13.86 0.14
C MET A 287 15.70 13.22 -0.78
N SER A 288 15.74 13.63 -2.05
CA SER A 288 16.65 13.13 -3.08
C SER A 288 17.42 14.26 -3.77
N TYR A 289 18.43 13.89 -4.55
CA TYR A 289 19.38 14.78 -5.21
C TYR A 289 20.05 15.76 -4.23
N GLY A 290 20.57 15.23 -3.13
CA GLY A 290 21.26 15.99 -2.09
C GLY A 290 22.45 16.80 -2.60
N VAL A 291 22.61 18.02 -2.07
CA VAL A 291 23.83 18.82 -2.27
C VAL A 291 24.50 19.03 -0.92
N ILE A 292 25.76 18.59 -0.80
CA ILE A 292 26.55 18.84 0.41
C ILE A 292 27.26 20.17 0.28
N GLN A 293 26.85 21.11 1.12
CA GLN A 293 27.31 22.50 1.13
C GLN A 293 27.97 22.81 2.48
N GLN A 294 29.16 23.39 2.43
CA GLN A 294 29.85 23.92 3.59
C GLN A 294 29.22 25.25 4.04
N TYR A 295 29.12 25.45 5.34
CA TYR A 295 28.74 26.70 5.99
C TYR A 295 29.72 27.00 7.12
N ASP A 296 30.06 28.27 7.35
CA ASP A 296 30.59 28.65 8.66
C ASP A 296 29.47 28.61 9.72
N LEU A 297 29.83 28.73 11.00
CA LEU A 297 28.85 28.70 12.10
C LEU A 297 27.92 29.93 12.14
N LYS A 298 28.12 30.91 11.24
CA LYS A 298 27.25 32.07 11.03
C LYS A 298 26.34 31.90 9.79
N GLY A 299 26.44 30.78 9.08
CA GLY A 299 25.64 30.47 7.89
C GLY A 299 26.20 31.02 6.58
N LYS A 300 27.44 31.52 6.54
CA LYS A 300 28.09 31.90 5.28
C LYS A 300 28.46 30.65 4.49
N LYS A 301 27.97 30.56 3.25
CA LYS A 301 28.26 29.45 2.34
C LYS A 301 29.74 29.42 1.95
N GLY A 302 30.33 28.23 2.02
CA GLY A 302 31.67 27.91 1.53
C GLY A 302 31.64 27.00 0.30
N LYS A 303 32.53 25.99 0.29
CA LYS A 303 32.66 25.02 -0.81
C LYS A 303 31.49 24.03 -0.86
N LYS A 304 31.38 23.29 -1.96
CA LYS A 304 30.46 22.16 -2.12
C LYS A 304 31.26 20.88 -2.30
N LEU A 305 30.81 19.77 -1.73
CA LEU A 305 31.29 18.46 -2.15
C LEU A 305 30.59 18.06 -3.44
N THR A 306 31.32 17.41 -4.33
CA THR A 306 30.79 16.88 -5.59
C THR A 306 31.10 15.38 -5.66
N PRO A 307 30.26 14.55 -5.02
CA PRO A 307 30.41 13.11 -5.12
C PRO A 307 30.28 12.62 -6.55
N LYS A 308 31.04 11.58 -6.88
CA LYS A 308 31.10 11.02 -8.24
C LYS A 308 30.12 9.87 -8.44
N PHE A 309 29.86 9.12 -7.40
CA PHE A 309 29.13 7.86 -7.42
C PHE A 309 27.92 7.88 -6.47
N VAL A 310 28.05 8.53 -5.32
CA VAL A 310 27.03 8.69 -4.28
C VAL A 310 26.08 9.83 -4.67
N GLN A 311 24.80 9.55 -4.88
CA GLN A 311 23.83 10.57 -5.27
C GLN A 311 23.11 11.15 -4.05
N ASP A 312 22.73 10.29 -3.11
CA ASP A 312 21.93 10.65 -1.94
C ASP A 312 22.57 10.07 -0.67
N PRO A 313 23.67 10.69 -0.18
CA PRO A 313 24.36 10.17 0.98
C PRO A 313 23.46 10.21 2.20
N MET A 314 23.42 9.10 2.92
CA MET A 314 22.59 8.90 4.11
C MET A 314 23.41 8.92 5.41
N SER A 315 24.73 8.87 5.30
CA SER A 315 25.63 9.13 6.39
C SER A 315 26.84 9.90 5.92
N VAL A 316 27.23 10.90 6.71
CA VAL A 316 28.45 11.67 6.52
C VAL A 316 29.14 11.82 7.87
N VAL A 317 30.42 11.46 7.94
CA VAL A 317 31.22 11.58 9.16
C VAL A 317 32.61 12.10 8.82
N LEU A 318 33.17 12.93 9.69
CA LEU A 318 34.58 13.31 9.62
C LEU A 318 35.38 12.31 10.47
N TRP A 319 36.31 11.60 9.85
CA TRP A 319 37.19 10.65 10.53
C TRP A 319 38.58 10.68 9.89
N GLN A 320 39.61 10.88 10.72
CA GLN A 320 41.01 11.05 10.29
C GLN A 320 41.17 12.17 9.25
N ASP A 321 40.60 13.34 9.52
CA ASP A 321 40.65 14.52 8.66
C ASP A 321 40.07 14.31 7.24
N MET A 322 39.26 13.26 7.06
CA MET A 322 38.56 12.95 5.82
C MET A 322 37.06 12.82 6.06
N PHE A 323 36.27 13.29 5.10
CA PHE A 323 34.83 13.03 5.05
C PHE A 323 34.56 11.68 4.42
N TRP A 324 33.75 10.88 5.09
CA TRP A 324 33.30 9.57 4.64
C TRP A 324 31.81 9.62 4.37
N LEU A 325 31.42 9.40 3.11
CA LEU A 325 30.04 9.52 2.64
C LEU A 325 29.53 8.14 2.21
N ALA A 326 28.51 7.63 2.87
CA ALA A 326 27.84 6.38 2.47
C ALA A 326 26.50 6.65 1.78
N ASP A 327 26.26 5.93 0.68
CA ASP A 327 24.97 5.83 0.00
C ASP A 327 24.21 4.56 0.48
N PHE A 328 22.87 4.59 0.45
CA PHE A 328 22.05 3.41 0.74
C PHE A 328 21.89 2.49 -0.47
N ASP A 329 21.91 3.06 -1.68
CA ASP A 329 21.62 2.32 -2.90
C ASP A 329 22.87 1.57 -3.40
N GLU A 330 24.05 2.17 -3.21
CA GLU A 330 25.34 1.54 -3.51
C GLU A 330 26.10 1.22 -2.23
N LEU A 331 26.71 0.02 -2.16
CA LEU A 331 27.55 -0.40 -1.02
C LEU A 331 28.93 0.24 -1.12
N LEU A 332 28.94 1.55 -1.27
CA LEU A 332 30.08 2.37 -1.62
C LEU A 332 30.23 3.49 -0.60
N ILE A 333 31.48 3.77 -0.23
CA ILE A 333 31.81 4.90 0.63
C ILE A 333 32.78 5.79 -0.13
N GLU A 334 32.40 7.03 -0.39
CA GLU A 334 33.30 8.02 -0.98
C GLU A 334 34.05 8.79 0.11
N GLN A 335 35.31 9.09 -0.18
CA GLN A 335 36.22 9.81 0.70
C GLN A 335 36.58 11.18 0.11
N PHE A 336 36.57 12.20 0.95
CA PHE A 336 37.04 13.55 0.63
C PHE A 336 38.02 14.00 1.70
N ASP A 337 39.01 14.79 1.32
CA ASP A 337 39.83 15.48 2.33
C ASP A 337 39.05 16.61 3.00
N SER A 338 39.67 17.22 4.02
CA SER A 338 39.14 18.40 4.71
C SER A 338 38.88 19.61 3.80
N GLU A 339 39.49 19.65 2.61
CA GLU A 339 39.28 20.73 1.64
C GLU A 339 38.09 20.47 0.71
N GLY A 340 37.49 19.28 0.78
CA GLY A 340 36.39 18.83 -0.05
C GLY A 340 36.80 18.26 -1.41
N ILE A 341 38.08 17.90 -1.57
CA ILE A 341 38.58 17.23 -2.77
C ILE A 341 38.31 15.74 -2.65
N HIS A 342 37.69 15.17 -3.70
CA HIS A 342 37.42 13.74 -3.77
C HIS A 342 38.71 12.93 -3.86
N ILE A 343 38.96 12.07 -2.87
CA ILE A 343 40.12 11.19 -2.78
C ILE A 343 39.87 9.89 -3.55
N GLY A 344 38.73 9.26 -3.31
CA GLY A 344 38.45 7.93 -3.88
C GLY A 344 37.22 7.26 -3.27
N ALA A 345 36.95 6.06 -3.77
CA ALA A 345 36.00 5.14 -3.17
C ALA A 345 36.72 4.15 -2.25
N PHE A 346 36.15 3.91 -1.08
CA PHE A 346 36.58 2.91 -0.13
C PHE A 346 35.69 1.66 -0.27
N GLU A 347 36.30 0.56 -0.74
CA GLU A 347 35.63 -0.72 -0.93
C GLU A 347 36.44 -1.86 -0.30
N PRO A 348 36.23 -2.16 1.00
CA PRO A 348 36.77 -3.37 1.61
C PRO A 348 36.40 -4.62 0.81
N SER A 349 37.30 -5.61 0.78
CA SER A 349 37.04 -6.90 0.13
C SER A 349 35.76 -7.57 0.61
N LEU A 350 35.42 -7.40 1.90
CA LEU A 350 34.14 -7.86 2.44
C LEU A 350 32.95 -7.17 1.77
N PHE A 351 32.99 -5.84 1.62
CA PHE A 351 31.90 -5.09 0.99
C PHE A 351 31.73 -5.47 -0.47
N LYS A 352 32.81 -5.79 -1.18
CA LYS A 352 32.71 -6.36 -2.53
C LYS A 352 31.94 -7.68 -2.55
N THR A 353 32.18 -8.56 -1.57
CA THR A 353 31.49 -9.85 -1.43
C THR A 353 30.01 -9.65 -1.09
N ILE A 354 29.74 -8.77 -0.13
CA ILE A 354 28.37 -8.39 0.27
C ILE A 354 27.63 -7.77 -0.93
N ASN A 355 28.27 -6.85 -1.65
CA ASN A 355 27.70 -6.17 -2.81
C ASN A 355 27.38 -7.17 -3.94
N THR A 356 28.27 -8.13 -4.18
CA THR A 356 28.03 -9.20 -5.15
C THR A 356 26.82 -10.05 -4.76
N SER A 357 26.72 -10.48 -3.49
CA SER A 357 25.58 -11.24 -3.00
C SER A 357 24.28 -10.43 -3.04
N ARG A 358 24.34 -9.14 -2.72
CA ARG A 358 23.21 -8.21 -2.77
C ARG A 358 22.71 -8.06 -4.20
N ASN A 359 23.61 -7.76 -5.13
CA ASN A 359 23.27 -7.54 -6.53
C ASN A 359 22.74 -8.82 -7.20
N ASP A 360 23.18 -10.01 -6.78
CA ASP A 360 22.59 -11.29 -7.23
C ASP A 360 21.15 -11.49 -6.74
N VAL A 361 20.82 -11.07 -5.51
CA VAL A 361 19.44 -11.08 -5.01
C VAL A 361 18.58 -10.05 -5.76
N ILE A 362 19.08 -8.83 -5.98
CA ILE A 362 18.40 -7.80 -6.76
C ILE A 362 18.14 -8.30 -8.19
N ALA A 363 19.17 -8.79 -8.89
CA ALA A 363 19.06 -9.26 -10.27
C ALA A 363 18.06 -10.43 -10.40
N ARG A 364 18.06 -11.37 -9.44
CA ARG A 364 17.05 -12.44 -9.41
C ARG A 364 15.64 -11.91 -9.15
N GLY A 365 15.49 -10.96 -8.23
CA GLY A 365 14.21 -10.29 -7.96
C GLY A 365 13.67 -9.57 -9.19
N GLU A 366 14.50 -8.77 -9.85
CA GLU A 366 14.18 -8.07 -11.10
C GLU A 366 13.86 -9.04 -12.24
N PHE A 367 14.60 -10.15 -12.35
CA PHE A 367 14.31 -11.19 -13.33
C PHE A 367 12.94 -11.85 -13.08
N VAL A 368 12.61 -12.19 -11.84
CA VAL A 368 11.29 -12.71 -11.47
C VAL A 368 10.19 -11.67 -11.74
N ALA A 369 10.46 -10.40 -11.45
CA ALA A 369 9.54 -9.31 -11.76
C ALA A 369 9.28 -9.19 -13.27
N LEU A 370 10.35 -9.27 -14.08
CA LEU A 370 10.28 -9.26 -15.53
C LEU A 370 9.50 -10.47 -16.06
N LEU A 371 9.74 -11.67 -15.54
CA LEU A 371 8.99 -12.87 -15.91
C LEU A 371 7.50 -12.71 -15.59
N GLY A 372 7.15 -12.20 -14.41
CA GLY A 372 5.76 -11.89 -14.05
C GLY A 372 5.12 -10.90 -15.02
N LYS A 373 5.83 -9.83 -15.39
CA LYS A 373 5.37 -8.84 -16.37
C LYS A 373 5.17 -9.46 -17.76
N VAL A 374 6.13 -10.24 -18.25
CA VAL A 374 6.05 -10.91 -19.56
C VAL A 374 4.91 -11.93 -19.57
N ALA A 375 4.78 -12.74 -18.51
CA ALA A 375 3.70 -13.71 -18.37
C ALA A 375 2.32 -13.02 -18.41
N PHE A 376 2.18 -11.87 -17.75
CA PHE A 376 0.95 -11.08 -17.79
C PHE A 376 0.58 -10.65 -19.22
N PHE A 377 1.54 -10.14 -19.99
CA PHE A 377 1.31 -9.78 -21.40
C PHE A 377 0.99 -10.99 -22.27
N VAL A 378 1.69 -12.12 -22.08
CA VAL A 378 1.42 -13.37 -22.80
C VAL A 378 0.02 -13.88 -22.51
N VAL A 379 -0.41 -13.86 -21.24
CA VAL A 379 -1.77 -14.27 -20.84
C VAL A 379 -2.82 -13.35 -21.46
N LEU A 380 -2.59 -12.04 -21.48
CA LEU A 380 -3.50 -11.09 -22.13
C LEU A 380 -3.58 -11.32 -23.64
N LEU A 381 -2.44 -11.44 -24.33
CA LEU A 381 -2.39 -11.70 -25.77
C LEU A 381 -3.03 -13.03 -26.13
N SER A 382 -2.70 -14.09 -25.40
CA SER A 382 -3.31 -15.42 -25.54
C SER A 382 -4.81 -15.34 -25.30
N GLY A 383 -5.25 -14.51 -24.35
CA GLY A 383 -6.65 -14.26 -24.09
C GLY A 383 -7.36 -13.56 -25.25
N PHE A 384 -6.74 -12.56 -25.87
CA PHE A 384 -7.26 -11.93 -27.09
C PHE A 384 -7.31 -12.89 -28.27
N VAL A 385 -6.27 -13.70 -28.46
CA VAL A 385 -6.21 -14.72 -29.52
C VAL A 385 -7.28 -15.79 -29.29
N ALA A 386 -7.43 -16.28 -28.07
CA ALA A 386 -8.49 -17.23 -27.70
C ALA A 386 -9.87 -16.62 -27.92
N ALA A 387 -10.10 -15.38 -27.50
CA ALA A 387 -11.36 -14.66 -27.76
C ALA A 387 -11.60 -14.50 -29.27
N TRP A 388 -10.58 -14.19 -30.06
CA TRP A 388 -10.67 -14.10 -31.52
C TRP A 388 -11.01 -15.44 -32.16
N PHE A 389 -10.40 -16.55 -31.75
CA PHE A 389 -10.71 -17.87 -32.32
C PHE A 389 -12.08 -18.38 -31.89
N LEU A 390 -12.44 -18.18 -30.62
CA LEU A 390 -13.71 -18.65 -30.07
C LEU A 390 -14.89 -17.78 -30.52
N GLU A 391 -14.66 -16.48 -30.75
CA GLU A 391 -15.72 -15.49 -30.94
C GLU A 391 -15.42 -14.48 -32.08
N LYS A 392 -14.66 -14.89 -33.12
CA LYS A 392 -14.18 -14.05 -34.25
C LYS A 392 -15.18 -13.01 -34.75
N LYS A 393 -16.42 -13.45 -35.04
CA LYS A 393 -17.48 -12.57 -35.56
C LYS A 393 -17.83 -11.45 -34.56
N GLN A 394 -17.90 -11.77 -33.27
CA GLN A 394 -18.23 -10.82 -32.21
C GLN A 394 -17.07 -9.86 -31.95
N THR A 395 -15.83 -10.31 -32.05
CA THR A 395 -14.63 -9.48 -31.93
C THR A 395 -14.52 -8.48 -33.10
N ILE A 396 -14.69 -8.92 -34.34
CA ILE A 396 -14.70 -8.04 -35.53
C ILE A 396 -15.80 -6.98 -35.42
N ASN A 397 -17.00 -7.39 -34.97
CA ASN A 397 -18.13 -6.48 -34.78
C ASN A 397 -17.88 -5.46 -33.64
N ALA A 398 -17.07 -5.80 -32.64
CA ALA A 398 -16.72 -4.88 -31.56
C ALA A 398 -15.65 -3.84 -31.99
N PHE A 399 -14.63 -4.26 -32.75
CA PHE A 399 -13.52 -3.38 -33.13
C PHE A 399 -13.81 -2.45 -34.30
N THR A 400 -14.60 -2.90 -35.27
CA THR A 400 -14.78 -2.12 -36.50
C THR A 400 -15.66 -0.89 -36.31
N GLY A 401 -16.48 -0.82 -35.25
CA GLY A 401 -17.41 0.30 -34.94
C GLY A 401 -18.40 0.68 -36.06
N ARG A 402 -18.26 0.10 -37.25
CA ARG A 402 -18.72 0.65 -38.52
C ARG A 402 -20.19 0.42 -38.80
N ASN A 403 -20.86 -0.36 -37.94
CA ASN A 403 -22.26 -0.66 -38.12
C ASN A 403 -23.06 -0.44 -36.83
N ALA A 404 -22.78 0.55 -35.97
CA ALA A 404 -23.77 0.87 -34.92
C ALA A 404 -25.17 1.18 -35.52
N LYS A 405 -25.22 1.70 -36.76
CA LYS A 405 -26.44 2.00 -37.52
C LYS A 405 -26.98 0.86 -38.40
N PHE A 406 -26.19 -0.18 -38.68
CA PHE A 406 -26.57 -1.35 -39.50
C PHE A 406 -26.32 -2.68 -38.78
N ASN A 407 -26.10 -2.66 -37.47
CA ASN A 407 -25.92 -3.87 -36.70
C ASN A 407 -27.28 -4.56 -36.72
N LYS A 408 -27.36 -5.74 -37.35
CA LYS A 408 -28.58 -6.55 -37.34
C LYS A 408 -29.09 -6.84 -35.92
N ASP A 409 -28.25 -6.63 -34.92
CA ASP A 409 -28.54 -6.83 -33.51
C ASP A 409 -29.10 -5.57 -32.81
N SER A 410 -29.09 -4.40 -33.45
CA SER A 410 -29.67 -3.17 -32.91
C SER A 410 -31.20 -3.25 -32.86
N ILE A 411 -31.82 -2.56 -31.90
CA ILE A 411 -33.29 -2.57 -31.79
C ILE A 411 -33.90 -1.87 -32.99
N GLU A 412 -33.29 -0.80 -33.45
CA GLU A 412 -33.73 0.00 -34.59
C GLU A 412 -33.76 -0.84 -35.88
N TYR A 413 -32.73 -1.66 -36.12
CA TYR A 413 -32.73 -2.60 -37.23
C TYR A 413 -33.84 -3.65 -37.10
N SER A 414 -34.09 -4.13 -35.87
CA SER A 414 -35.13 -5.13 -35.61
C SER A 414 -36.55 -4.54 -35.73
N ILE A 415 -36.74 -3.26 -35.41
CA ILE A 415 -38.01 -2.54 -35.61
C ILE A 415 -38.23 -2.28 -37.10
N ALA A 416 -37.20 -1.80 -37.80
CA ALA A 416 -37.29 -1.47 -39.22
C ALA A 416 -37.54 -2.71 -40.10
N ASN A 417 -36.84 -3.83 -39.87
CA ASN A 417 -36.98 -5.04 -40.69
C ASN A 417 -37.99 -6.05 -40.14
N GLY A 418 -38.37 -5.95 -38.86
CA GLY A 418 -39.34 -6.86 -38.25
C GLY A 418 -40.73 -6.78 -38.90
N LYS A 419 -41.04 -5.67 -39.61
CA LYS A 419 -42.28 -5.51 -40.39
C LYS A 419 -42.26 -6.26 -41.72
N ASP A 420 -41.08 -6.42 -42.33
CA ASP A 420 -40.94 -7.06 -43.65
C ASP A 420 -40.72 -8.58 -43.54
N GLU A 421 -40.28 -9.08 -42.38
CA GLU A 421 -40.07 -10.52 -42.10
C GLU A 421 -41.29 -11.23 -41.46
N VAL A 422 -42.45 -10.58 -41.35
CA VAL A 422 -43.69 -11.25 -40.89
C VAL A 422 -44.15 -12.19 -42.00
N ASP A 423 -43.72 -13.46 -41.95
CA ASP A 423 -44.22 -14.46 -42.89
C ASP A 423 -45.73 -14.70 -42.71
N ASP A 424 -46.37 -15.21 -43.76
CA ASP A 424 -47.81 -15.54 -43.74
C ASP A 424 -48.18 -16.56 -42.65
N GLU A 425 -47.25 -17.40 -42.21
CA GLU A 425 -47.44 -18.37 -41.12
C GLU A 425 -47.52 -17.65 -39.77
N MET A 426 -46.72 -16.61 -39.56
CA MET A 426 -46.72 -15.78 -38.36
C MET A 426 -47.98 -14.92 -38.29
N ALA A 427 -48.38 -14.30 -39.40
CA ALA A 427 -49.66 -13.58 -39.47
C ALA A 427 -50.82 -14.52 -39.09
N LYS A 428 -50.81 -15.76 -39.58
CA LYS A 428 -51.78 -16.79 -39.19
C LYS A 428 -51.68 -17.18 -37.71
N ARG A 429 -50.48 -17.31 -37.13
CA ARG A 429 -50.29 -17.60 -35.70
C ARG A 429 -50.79 -16.47 -34.81
N LEU A 430 -50.51 -15.21 -35.15
CA LEU A 430 -51.05 -14.05 -34.43
C LEU A 430 -52.58 -13.98 -34.52
N LEU A 431 -53.14 -14.28 -35.69
CA LEU A 431 -54.59 -14.32 -35.91
C LEU A 431 -55.24 -15.47 -35.14
N HIS A 432 -54.55 -16.60 -35.00
CA HIS A 432 -54.97 -17.72 -34.17
C HIS A 432 -54.88 -17.40 -32.67
N LEU A 433 -53.78 -16.79 -32.22
CA LEU A 433 -53.61 -16.34 -30.83
C LEU A 433 -54.70 -15.34 -30.42
N ASN A 434 -55.01 -14.39 -31.31
CA ASN A 434 -56.09 -13.43 -31.10
C ASN A 434 -57.46 -14.11 -30.94
N LYS A 435 -57.72 -15.20 -31.68
CA LYS A 435 -58.95 -16.01 -31.51
C LYS A 435 -58.99 -16.75 -30.17
N THR A 436 -57.85 -17.24 -29.68
CA THR A 436 -57.78 -18.00 -28.42
C THR A 436 -57.82 -17.13 -27.16
N LYS A 437 -57.64 -15.81 -27.29
CA LYS A 437 -57.49 -14.85 -26.16
C LYS A 437 -56.40 -15.21 -25.15
N ALA A 438 -55.52 -16.16 -25.46
CA ALA A 438 -54.42 -16.57 -24.61
C ALA A 438 -53.14 -15.81 -25.01
N PRO A 439 -52.41 -15.22 -24.06
CA PRO A 439 -51.18 -14.51 -24.36
C PRO A 439 -50.06 -15.48 -24.75
N PHE A 440 -49.27 -15.11 -25.76
CA PHE A 440 -48.05 -15.83 -26.12
C PHE A 440 -46.88 -15.33 -25.27
N TRP A 441 -46.36 -16.17 -24.38
CA TRP A 441 -45.24 -15.84 -23.50
C TRP A 441 -43.89 -16.17 -24.15
N LEU A 442 -42.99 -15.19 -24.17
CA LEU A 442 -41.64 -15.35 -24.71
C LEU A 442 -40.77 -16.21 -23.79
N THR A 443 -39.91 -17.01 -24.39
CA THR A 443 -38.96 -17.88 -23.69
C THR A 443 -37.87 -17.07 -23.00
N ASN A 444 -37.87 -17.02 -21.66
CA ASN A 444 -36.80 -16.39 -20.88
C ASN A 444 -35.54 -17.29 -20.85
N ARG A 445 -34.53 -16.93 -21.65
CA ARG A 445 -33.23 -17.59 -21.75
C ARG A 445 -32.31 -17.33 -20.54
N ALA A 446 -32.60 -16.37 -19.67
CA ALA A 446 -31.80 -16.14 -18.45
C ALA A 446 -31.74 -17.39 -17.56
N VAL A 447 -32.78 -18.23 -17.59
CA VAL A 447 -32.85 -19.52 -16.90
C VAL A 447 -31.73 -20.48 -17.35
N LYS A 448 -31.35 -20.45 -18.64
CA LYS A 448 -30.29 -21.32 -19.19
C LYS A 448 -28.90 -20.97 -18.68
N TYR A 449 -28.68 -19.72 -18.23
CA TYR A 449 -27.38 -19.27 -17.72
C TYR A 449 -27.18 -19.53 -16.22
N LYS A 450 -28.17 -20.14 -15.54
CA LYS A 450 -28.15 -20.39 -14.09
C LYS A 450 -26.86 -21.04 -13.61
N VAL A 451 -26.44 -22.11 -14.26
CA VAL A 451 -25.23 -22.86 -13.89
C VAL A 451 -23.96 -22.02 -14.07
N ALA A 452 -23.83 -21.33 -15.22
CA ALA A 452 -22.65 -20.50 -15.49
C ALA A 452 -22.52 -19.33 -14.51
N VAL A 453 -23.64 -18.66 -14.19
CA VAL A 453 -23.65 -17.56 -13.21
C VAL A 453 -23.27 -18.07 -11.83
N TYR A 454 -23.76 -19.23 -11.40
CA TYR A 454 -23.37 -19.82 -10.11
C TYR A 454 -21.89 -20.19 -10.04
N ILE A 455 -21.32 -20.73 -11.12
CA ILE A 455 -19.88 -21.00 -11.19
C ILE A 455 -19.07 -19.71 -11.06
N VAL A 456 -19.44 -18.66 -11.79
CA VAL A 456 -18.75 -17.36 -11.72
C VAL A 456 -18.86 -16.77 -10.31
N LEU A 457 -20.04 -16.77 -9.70
CA LEU A 457 -20.25 -16.29 -8.33
C LEU A 457 -19.44 -17.11 -7.31
N ALA A 458 -19.32 -18.43 -7.49
CA ALA A 458 -18.51 -19.28 -6.63
C ALA A 458 -17.01 -18.97 -6.74
N VAL A 459 -16.48 -18.75 -7.96
CA VAL A 459 -15.09 -18.34 -8.16
C VAL A 459 -14.82 -16.98 -7.52
N ILE A 460 -15.72 -16.02 -7.72
CA ILE A 460 -15.64 -14.70 -7.08
C ILE A 460 -15.69 -14.83 -5.55
N ALA A 461 -16.50 -15.74 -5.01
CA ALA A 461 -16.60 -15.99 -3.57
C ALA A 461 -15.30 -16.53 -2.94
N LEU A 462 -14.44 -17.19 -3.73
CA LEU A 462 -13.17 -17.78 -3.25
C LEU A 462 -12.00 -16.79 -3.19
N LEU A 463 -12.09 -15.64 -3.86
CA LEU A 463 -11.02 -14.62 -3.87
C LEU A 463 -10.59 -14.17 -2.45
N PRO A 464 -11.50 -13.88 -1.51
CA PRO A 464 -11.12 -13.53 -0.14
C PRO A 464 -10.39 -14.65 0.59
N CYS A 465 -10.74 -15.92 0.36
CA CYS A 465 -10.05 -17.06 0.96
C CYS A 465 -8.58 -17.13 0.50
N PHE A 466 -8.32 -16.79 -0.77
CA PHE A 466 -6.94 -16.73 -1.29
C PHE A 466 -6.13 -15.62 -0.63
N ILE A 467 -6.76 -14.45 -0.38
CA ILE A 467 -6.13 -13.35 0.35
C ILE A 467 -5.81 -13.78 1.79
N LEU A 468 -6.72 -14.48 2.47
CA LEU A 468 -6.49 -15.00 3.82
C LEU A 468 -5.34 -16.02 3.86
N LEU A 469 -5.22 -16.90 2.87
CA LEU A 469 -4.14 -17.88 2.80
C LEU A 469 -2.75 -17.22 2.72
N GLN A 470 -2.63 -16.09 2.02
CA GLN A 470 -1.39 -15.30 1.95
C GLN A 470 -1.03 -14.64 3.29
N THR A 471 -1.99 -14.49 4.21
CA THR A 471 -1.77 -13.87 5.52
C THR A 471 -1.40 -14.84 6.64
N SER A 472 -1.27 -16.14 6.34
CA SER A 472 -0.84 -17.14 7.31
C SER A 472 0.59 -16.94 7.84
N SER A 473 1.35 -15.98 7.28
CA SER A 473 2.68 -15.59 7.74
C SER A 473 2.70 -14.34 8.64
N VAL A 474 1.54 -13.85 9.08
CA VAL A 474 1.42 -12.64 9.91
C VAL A 474 1.40 -13.02 11.40
N ASN A 475 2.11 -12.26 12.24
CA ASN A 475 2.16 -12.43 13.69
C ASN A 475 0.75 -12.39 14.32
N GLU A 476 0.56 -13.15 15.42
CA GLU A 476 -0.73 -13.24 16.14
C GLU A 476 -1.23 -11.89 16.70
N SER A 477 -0.32 -10.97 17.05
CA SER A 477 -0.64 -9.63 17.57
C SER A 477 -1.39 -8.77 16.53
N ASP A 478 -0.92 -8.78 15.29
CA ASP A 478 -1.52 -8.06 14.15
C ASP A 478 -2.79 -8.72 13.62
N LEU A 479 -2.98 -10.01 13.90
CA LEU A 479 -4.10 -10.83 13.44
C LEU A 479 -5.46 -10.22 13.86
N SER A 480 -5.55 -9.63 15.06
CA SER A 480 -6.79 -9.04 15.58
C SER A 480 -7.31 -7.85 14.77
N GLN A 481 -6.41 -6.92 14.36
CA GLN A 481 -6.76 -5.80 13.49
C GLN A 481 -7.07 -6.29 12.06
N LEU A 482 -6.32 -7.30 11.62
CA LEU A 482 -6.49 -7.94 10.34
C LEU A 482 -7.85 -8.63 10.22
N TYR A 483 -8.31 -9.30 11.27
CA TYR A 483 -9.61 -9.97 11.30
C TYR A 483 -10.78 -9.00 11.17
N TRP A 484 -10.68 -7.80 11.74
CA TRP A 484 -11.71 -6.78 11.55
C TRP A 484 -11.73 -6.26 10.13
N PHE A 485 -10.57 -5.94 9.56
CA PHE A 485 -10.46 -5.52 8.16
C PHE A 485 -11.01 -6.60 7.22
N TYR A 486 -10.56 -7.84 7.39
CA TYR A 486 -11.06 -8.97 6.60
C TYR A 486 -12.52 -9.27 6.86
N GLY A 487 -13.00 -9.12 8.09
CA GLY A 487 -14.41 -9.29 8.43
C GLY A 487 -15.29 -8.30 7.67
N VAL A 488 -14.95 -7.00 7.69
CA VAL A 488 -15.67 -5.96 6.95
C VAL A 488 -15.56 -6.20 5.44
N PHE A 489 -14.38 -6.55 4.93
CA PHE A 489 -14.17 -6.84 3.52
C PHE A 489 -14.99 -8.06 3.07
N ILE A 490 -14.93 -9.18 3.80
CA ILE A 490 -15.67 -10.41 3.52
C ILE A 490 -17.17 -10.19 3.63
N ALA A 491 -17.65 -9.42 4.62
CA ALA A 491 -19.05 -9.08 4.75
C ALA A 491 -19.54 -8.21 3.57
N GLY A 492 -18.77 -7.20 3.19
CA GLY A 492 -19.06 -6.36 2.02
C GLY A 492 -19.07 -7.19 0.72
N TRP A 493 -18.08 -8.07 0.55
CA TRP A 493 -17.95 -8.97 -0.59
C TRP A 493 -19.08 -10.00 -0.67
N SER A 494 -19.45 -10.60 0.46
CA SER A 494 -20.55 -11.56 0.55
C SER A 494 -21.88 -10.88 0.24
N THR A 495 -22.09 -9.67 0.76
CA THR A 495 -23.27 -8.85 0.45
C THR A 495 -23.33 -8.55 -1.04
N PHE A 496 -22.21 -8.18 -1.66
CA PHE A 496 -22.13 -7.97 -3.11
C PHE A 496 -22.55 -9.22 -3.90
N ILE A 497 -22.03 -10.39 -3.55
CA ILE A 497 -22.36 -11.66 -4.21
C ILE A 497 -23.84 -12.00 -4.03
N LEU A 498 -24.38 -11.88 -2.81
CA LEU A 498 -25.80 -12.13 -2.52
C LEU A 498 -26.72 -11.19 -3.30
N CYS A 499 -26.34 -9.93 -3.44
CA CYS A 499 -27.13 -8.99 -4.20
C CYS A 499 -27.06 -9.25 -5.72
N LEU A 500 -25.89 -9.61 -6.27
CA LEU A 500 -25.78 -10.07 -7.66
C LEU A 500 -26.65 -11.31 -7.91
N LEU A 501 -26.63 -12.26 -6.98
CA LEU A 501 -27.47 -13.45 -7.02
C LEU A 501 -28.96 -13.08 -6.98
N SER A 502 -29.35 -12.15 -6.10
CA SER A 502 -30.73 -11.64 -5.99
C SER A 502 -31.21 -10.99 -7.29
N VAL A 503 -30.39 -10.12 -7.90
CA VAL A 503 -30.69 -9.51 -9.20
C VAL A 503 -30.89 -10.57 -10.28
N PHE A 504 -29.99 -11.56 -10.33
CA PHE A 504 -30.09 -12.63 -11.31
C PHE A 504 -31.37 -13.47 -11.12
N LEU A 505 -31.73 -13.83 -9.89
CA LEU A 505 -32.96 -14.54 -9.58
C LEU A 505 -34.21 -13.73 -9.95
N LYS A 506 -34.17 -12.41 -9.77
CA LYS A 506 -35.26 -11.51 -10.20
C LYS A 506 -35.41 -11.47 -11.72
N ILE A 507 -34.31 -11.40 -12.47
CA ILE A 507 -34.33 -11.45 -13.94
C ILE A 507 -34.96 -12.75 -14.46
N GLN A 508 -34.78 -13.88 -13.76
CA GLN A 508 -35.40 -15.16 -14.15
C GLN A 508 -36.92 -15.19 -14.01
N LYS A 509 -37.49 -14.35 -13.14
CA LYS A 509 -38.95 -14.26 -12.91
C LYS A 509 -39.65 -13.28 -13.84
N VAL A 510 -38.90 -12.52 -14.63
CA VAL A 510 -39.47 -11.62 -15.64
C VAL A 510 -40.10 -12.45 -16.74
N ALA A 511 -41.34 -12.12 -17.11
CA ALA A 511 -42.05 -12.70 -18.24
C ALA A 511 -42.58 -11.59 -19.15
N LEU A 512 -42.55 -11.87 -20.46
CA LEU A 512 -42.95 -10.93 -21.50
C LEU A 512 -43.92 -11.67 -22.43
N GLY A 513 -45.13 -11.15 -22.56
CA GLY A 513 -46.20 -11.77 -23.33
C GLY A 513 -46.72 -10.85 -24.44
N VAL A 514 -47.40 -11.43 -25.44
CA VAL A 514 -48.05 -10.69 -26.52
C VAL A 514 -49.49 -11.19 -26.71
N LEU A 515 -50.45 -10.27 -26.78
CA LEU A 515 -51.86 -10.53 -27.00
C LEU A 515 -52.45 -9.49 -27.96
N GLY A 516 -52.54 -9.85 -29.25
CA GLY A 516 -52.93 -8.89 -30.30
C GLY A 516 -51.92 -7.76 -30.43
N GLU A 517 -52.38 -6.51 -30.37
CA GLU A 517 -51.53 -5.30 -30.37
C GLU A 517 -51.01 -4.93 -28.97
N SER A 518 -51.41 -5.68 -27.94
CA SER A 518 -50.97 -5.44 -26.56
C SER A 518 -49.74 -6.28 -26.22
N ILE A 519 -48.78 -5.64 -25.56
CA ILE A 519 -47.63 -6.29 -24.93
C ILE A 519 -47.92 -6.40 -23.43
N ILE A 520 -47.78 -7.62 -22.91
CA ILE A 520 -47.97 -7.92 -21.50
C ILE A 520 -46.61 -7.95 -20.82
N LEU A 521 -46.40 -7.04 -19.88
CA LEU A 521 -45.22 -7.00 -19.04
C LEU A 521 -45.57 -7.65 -17.69
N LYS A 522 -44.87 -8.73 -17.33
CA LYS A 522 -45.03 -9.40 -16.05
C LYS A 522 -43.72 -9.46 -15.25
N TYR A 523 -43.80 -9.00 -14.00
CA TYR A 523 -42.73 -9.09 -13.03
C TYR A 523 -43.31 -9.51 -11.67
N GLU A 524 -42.95 -10.71 -11.21
CA GLU A 524 -43.57 -11.33 -10.03
C GLU A 524 -45.11 -11.38 -10.18
N GLU A 525 -45.86 -10.85 -9.22
CA GLU A 525 -47.33 -10.78 -9.24
C GLU A 525 -47.88 -9.58 -10.03
N HIS A 526 -47.01 -8.66 -10.46
CA HIS A 526 -47.43 -7.48 -11.19
C HIS A 526 -47.47 -7.78 -12.69
N GLU A 527 -48.66 -7.65 -13.26
CA GLU A 527 -48.90 -7.84 -14.69
C GLU A 527 -49.63 -6.62 -15.24
N ILE A 528 -49.14 -6.10 -16.35
CA ILE A 528 -49.79 -5.01 -17.07
C ILE A 528 -49.85 -5.32 -18.55
N SER A 529 -50.95 -4.95 -19.19
CA SER A 529 -51.14 -5.05 -20.64
C SER A 529 -51.17 -3.64 -21.21
N VAL A 530 -50.28 -3.34 -22.15
CA VAL A 530 -50.13 -2.01 -22.73
C VAL A 530 -50.09 -2.14 -24.25
N LEU A 531 -50.75 -1.23 -24.96
CA LEU A 531 -50.67 -1.18 -26.43
C LEU A 531 -49.22 -0.96 -26.85
N ALA A 532 -48.73 -1.73 -27.83
CA ALA A 532 -47.32 -1.66 -28.25
C ALA A 532 -46.90 -0.25 -28.70
N LYS A 533 -47.82 0.51 -29.29
CA LYS A 533 -47.63 1.90 -29.72
C LYS A 533 -47.50 2.90 -28.57
N GLU A 534 -47.85 2.54 -27.35
CA GLU A 534 -47.73 3.39 -26.16
C GLU A 534 -46.51 3.02 -25.31
N LEU A 535 -45.84 1.91 -25.65
CA LEU A 535 -44.74 1.39 -24.86
C LEU A 535 -43.44 2.12 -25.20
N ASN A 536 -42.82 2.73 -24.18
CA ASN A 536 -41.49 3.31 -24.30
C ASN A 536 -40.44 2.21 -24.22
N TYR A 537 -39.30 2.42 -24.88
CA TYR A 537 -38.21 1.43 -24.83
C TYR A 537 -36.84 2.06 -24.93
N SER A 538 -35.84 1.29 -24.49
CA SER A 538 -34.43 1.55 -24.67
C SER A 538 -33.73 0.31 -25.20
N ASN A 539 -32.42 0.39 -25.44
CA ASN A 539 -31.63 -0.77 -25.85
C ASN A 539 -31.65 -1.92 -24.86
N GLU A 540 -32.04 -1.67 -23.61
CA GLU A 540 -31.91 -2.60 -22.49
C GLU A 540 -33.25 -2.88 -21.78
N HIS A 541 -34.27 -2.05 -21.99
CA HIS A 541 -35.53 -2.09 -21.23
C HIS A 541 -36.76 -1.82 -22.09
N LEU A 542 -37.88 -2.43 -21.73
CA LEU A 542 -39.24 -2.03 -22.10
C LEU A 542 -39.87 -1.32 -20.91
N ILE A 543 -40.51 -0.17 -21.14
CA ILE A 543 -40.90 0.77 -20.09
C ILE A 543 -42.34 1.23 -20.35
N SER A 544 -43.27 0.79 -19.50
CA SER A 544 -44.61 1.36 -19.42
C SER A 544 -44.66 2.50 -18.40
N PRO A 545 -45.82 3.12 -18.10
CA PRO A 545 -45.93 4.08 -17.00
C PRO A 545 -45.61 3.50 -15.62
N THR A 546 -45.98 2.24 -15.35
CA THR A 546 -45.96 1.64 -14.01
C THR A 546 -44.97 0.48 -13.85
N LEU A 547 -44.45 -0.08 -14.94
CA LEU A 547 -43.55 -1.23 -14.91
C LEU A 547 -42.48 -1.13 -15.99
N SER A 548 -41.25 -1.51 -15.63
CA SER A 548 -40.16 -1.69 -16.56
C SER A 548 -39.62 -3.10 -16.49
N ILE A 549 -39.33 -3.66 -17.67
CA ILE A 549 -38.78 -4.99 -17.84
C ILE A 549 -37.43 -4.90 -18.53
N PRO A 550 -36.35 -5.44 -17.96
CA PRO A 550 -35.10 -5.52 -18.66
C PRO A 550 -35.19 -6.61 -19.74
N ILE A 551 -34.73 -6.30 -20.94
CA ILE A 551 -34.66 -7.25 -22.06
C ILE A 551 -33.23 -7.69 -22.38
N GLY A 552 -32.25 -7.19 -21.62
CA GLY A 552 -30.81 -7.39 -21.86
C GLY A 552 -30.29 -6.48 -22.98
N ASN A 553 -28.99 -6.48 -23.26
CA ASN A 553 -28.43 -5.65 -24.33
C ASN A 553 -28.60 -6.29 -25.72
N ALA A 554 -28.29 -5.54 -26.78
CA ALA A 554 -28.36 -6.00 -28.18
C ALA A 554 -27.67 -7.36 -28.44
N LYS A 555 -26.55 -7.63 -27.75
CA LYS A 555 -25.75 -8.86 -27.92
C LYS A 555 -26.27 -10.02 -27.05
N GLN A 556 -26.82 -9.71 -25.87
CA GLN A 556 -27.22 -10.68 -24.86
C GLN A 556 -28.61 -10.32 -24.35
N ARG A 557 -29.63 -10.86 -25.03
CA ARG A 557 -31.03 -10.75 -24.63
C ARG A 557 -31.39 -11.77 -23.57
N TYR A 558 -32.24 -11.37 -22.63
CA TYR A 558 -32.81 -12.29 -21.64
C TYR A 558 -33.89 -13.17 -22.24
N PHE A 559 -34.58 -12.70 -23.28
CA PHE A 559 -35.59 -13.45 -24.02
C PHE A 559 -34.99 -14.09 -25.28
N ASP A 560 -35.71 -15.06 -25.85
CA ASP A 560 -35.38 -15.58 -27.17
C ASP A 560 -35.34 -14.44 -28.19
N LYS A 561 -34.20 -14.27 -28.85
CA LYS A 561 -33.97 -13.13 -29.74
C LYS A 561 -34.93 -13.13 -30.93
N LYS A 562 -35.27 -14.32 -31.47
CA LYS A 562 -36.20 -14.40 -32.60
C LYS A 562 -37.59 -13.99 -32.14
N GLU A 563 -38.07 -14.58 -31.05
CA GLU A 563 -39.39 -14.27 -30.49
C GLU A 563 -39.49 -12.79 -30.07
N LEU A 564 -38.46 -12.22 -29.45
CA LEU A 564 -38.42 -10.82 -29.03
C LEU A 564 -38.49 -9.87 -30.22
N ASN A 565 -37.68 -10.10 -31.25
CA ASN A 565 -37.67 -9.26 -32.44
C ASN A 565 -39.01 -9.34 -33.19
N GLN A 566 -39.50 -10.56 -33.36
CA GLN A 566 -40.67 -10.90 -34.16
C GLN A 566 -41.98 -10.44 -33.48
N TYR A 567 -42.19 -10.78 -32.21
CA TYR A 567 -43.47 -10.56 -31.56
C TYR A 567 -43.55 -9.25 -30.78
N VAL A 568 -42.42 -8.69 -30.33
CA VAL A 568 -42.43 -7.52 -29.45
C VAL A 568 -41.86 -6.29 -30.16
N LEU A 569 -40.60 -6.35 -30.61
CA LEU A 569 -39.93 -5.17 -31.17
C LEU A 569 -40.58 -4.70 -32.47
N ALA A 570 -41.02 -5.60 -33.36
CA ALA A 570 -41.70 -5.23 -34.61
C ALA A 570 -42.98 -4.39 -34.42
N GLN A 571 -43.59 -4.43 -33.22
CA GLN A 571 -44.82 -3.69 -32.90
C GLN A 571 -44.56 -2.32 -32.26
N LEU A 572 -43.31 -2.01 -31.88
CA LEU A 572 -42.97 -0.75 -31.22
C LEU A 572 -42.87 0.41 -32.24
N SER A 573 -43.23 1.61 -31.79
CA SER A 573 -43.05 2.84 -32.57
C SER A 573 -41.64 3.40 -32.39
N GLU A 574 -40.97 3.82 -33.46
CA GLU A 574 -39.63 4.45 -33.35
C GLU A 574 -39.64 5.71 -32.48
N ASP A 575 -40.76 6.45 -32.49
CA ASP A 575 -40.95 7.69 -31.72
C ASP A 575 -40.90 7.47 -30.20
N ASN A 576 -41.13 6.25 -29.73
CA ASN A 576 -41.14 5.91 -28.30
C ASN A 576 -39.77 5.51 -27.75
N LYS A 577 -38.71 5.66 -28.55
CA LYS A 577 -37.37 5.33 -28.12
C LYS A 577 -36.83 6.36 -27.14
N LEU A 578 -36.45 5.91 -25.96
CA LEU A 578 -35.84 6.76 -24.94
C LEU A 578 -34.33 6.88 -25.16
N THR A 579 -33.82 8.10 -24.98
CA THR A 579 -32.38 8.36 -24.79
C THR A 579 -31.89 7.72 -23.49
N PRO A 580 -30.56 7.53 -23.31
CA PRO A 580 -30.01 7.01 -22.05
C PRO A 580 -30.44 7.80 -20.81
N PHE A 581 -30.52 9.14 -20.92
CA PHE A 581 -30.95 9.98 -19.81
C PHE A 581 -32.46 9.85 -19.51
N GLN A 582 -33.30 9.77 -20.53
CA GLN A 582 -34.74 9.52 -20.34
C GLN A 582 -34.99 8.13 -19.75
N THR A 583 -34.24 7.13 -20.20
CA THR A 583 -34.28 5.75 -19.65
C THR A 583 -33.91 5.77 -18.17
N PHE A 584 -32.81 6.41 -17.81
CA PHE A 584 -32.38 6.59 -16.42
C PHE A 584 -33.48 7.22 -15.56
N LYS A 585 -34.06 8.34 -16.04
CA LYS A 585 -35.12 9.06 -15.32
C LYS A 585 -36.36 8.18 -15.10
N ALA A 586 -36.79 7.45 -16.13
CA ALA A 586 -37.94 6.56 -16.05
C ALA A 586 -37.71 5.41 -15.06
N LEU A 587 -36.56 4.74 -15.14
CA LEU A 587 -36.20 3.65 -14.22
C LEU A 587 -36.08 4.13 -12.77
N TRP A 588 -35.57 5.35 -12.56
CA TRP A 588 -35.50 5.98 -11.24
C TRP A 588 -36.90 6.27 -10.68
N GLN A 589 -37.79 6.86 -11.47
CA GLN A 589 -39.16 7.19 -11.07
C GLN A 589 -39.96 5.95 -10.68
N GLN A 590 -39.77 4.84 -11.41
CA GLN A 590 -40.41 3.56 -11.13
C GLN A 590 -39.74 2.78 -9.99
N ARG A 591 -38.58 3.24 -9.49
CA ARG A 591 -37.74 2.50 -8.55
C ARG A 591 -37.46 1.08 -9.03
N ALA A 592 -37.16 0.92 -10.32
CA ALA A 592 -36.99 -0.38 -10.95
C ALA A 592 -35.93 -1.20 -10.17
N PRO A 593 -36.22 -2.43 -9.69
CA PRO A 593 -35.38 -3.13 -8.71
C PRO A 593 -33.92 -3.32 -9.13
N ILE A 594 -33.69 -3.62 -10.41
CA ILE A 594 -32.34 -3.88 -10.97
C ILE A 594 -31.56 -2.59 -11.12
N PHE A 595 -32.24 -1.48 -11.41
CA PHE A 595 -31.62 -0.18 -11.49
C PHE A 595 -31.28 0.36 -10.10
N MET A 596 -32.20 0.24 -9.13
CA MET A 596 -31.96 0.60 -7.72
C MET A 596 -30.79 -0.16 -7.10
N PHE A 597 -30.57 -1.42 -7.52
CA PHE A 597 -29.43 -2.21 -7.09
C PHE A 597 -28.08 -1.54 -7.36
N ASN A 598 -27.88 -0.90 -8.52
CA ASN A 598 -26.62 -0.23 -8.84
C ASN A 598 -26.31 0.90 -7.84
N PHE A 599 -27.33 1.63 -7.39
CA PHE A 599 -27.17 2.69 -6.38
C PHE A 599 -26.91 2.13 -4.99
N ILE A 600 -27.60 1.05 -4.62
CA ILE A 600 -27.32 0.34 -3.37
C ILE A 600 -25.86 -0.13 -3.35
N MET A 601 -25.35 -0.65 -4.47
CA MET A 601 -23.96 -1.07 -4.59
C MET A 601 -22.98 0.09 -4.47
N ILE A 602 -23.23 1.21 -5.13
CA ILE A 602 -22.40 2.41 -4.99
C ILE A 602 -22.42 2.88 -3.53
N GLY A 603 -23.58 2.91 -2.89
CA GLY A 603 -23.73 3.25 -1.48
C GLY A 603 -22.97 2.30 -0.56
N LEU A 604 -23.01 1.00 -0.81
CA LEU A 604 -22.29 -0.01 -0.05
C LEU A 604 -20.78 0.11 -0.22
N ILE A 605 -20.29 0.35 -1.44
CA ILE A 605 -18.86 0.59 -1.72
C ILE A 605 -18.39 1.85 -0.98
N LEU A 606 -19.15 2.94 -1.06
CA LEU A 606 -18.84 4.17 -0.33
C LEU A 606 -18.86 3.96 1.18
N PHE A 607 -19.82 3.20 1.70
CA PHE A 607 -19.92 2.87 3.11
C PHE A 607 -18.74 2.02 3.59
N VAL A 608 -18.36 0.99 2.85
CA VAL A 608 -17.16 0.17 3.13
C VAL A 608 -15.90 1.05 3.10
N PHE A 609 -15.78 1.94 2.11
CA PHE A 609 -14.66 2.86 2.01
C PHE A 609 -14.60 3.83 3.20
N LEU A 610 -15.74 4.37 3.64
CA LEU A 610 -15.85 5.24 4.80
C LEU A 610 -15.56 4.49 6.10
N LEU A 611 -16.04 3.25 6.26
CA LEU A 611 -15.72 2.40 7.41
C LEU A 611 -14.23 2.10 7.46
N ILE A 612 -13.61 1.73 6.34
CA ILE A 612 -12.17 1.53 6.26
C ILE A 612 -11.44 2.80 6.69
N LYS A 613 -11.88 3.97 6.23
CA LYS A 613 -11.30 5.26 6.61
C LYS A 613 -11.54 5.65 8.08
N PHE A 614 -12.61 5.17 8.72
CA PHE A 614 -12.91 5.46 10.12
C PHE A 614 -12.18 4.52 11.08
N VAL A 615 -11.95 3.27 10.65
CA VAL A 615 -11.22 2.25 11.41
C VAL A 615 -9.70 2.48 11.33
N ILE A 616 -9.22 3.02 10.21
CA ILE A 616 -7.82 3.47 10.01
C ILE A 616 -7.64 4.85 10.62
#